data_AF-A0A9Q1R937-F1
#
_entry.id   AF-A0A9Q1R937-F1
#
_cell.length_a   1.000
_cell.length_b   1.000
_cell.length_c   1.000
_cell.angle_alpha   90.00
_cell.angle_beta   90.00
_cell.angle_gamma   90.00
#
_symmetry.space_group_name_H-M   'P 1'
#
loop_
_entity.id
_entity.type
_entity.pdbx_description
1 polymer ?
#
loop_
_entity_poly.entity_id
_entity_poly.type
_entity_poly.pdbx_seq_one_letter_code
_entity_poly.pdbx_strand_id
1 'polypeptide(L)'
;MKRAQIVGVALHLYYSKIPQIPVESKLDFCEFCKVWSSGENGDVKGRINLPWELLQPMLRILGHCLMGHKKDEKLYESAIGAVGCLYDRALHDLNTKAMLATGSLLQLVKLGSDSDDVDYTEITESNTITL
;
A
#
# COMPACT_ATOMS: atom_id res chain seq x y z
N MET A 1 9.29 19.56 12.50
CA MET A 1 7.91 19.75 12.03
C MET A 1 7.79 20.36 10.63
N LYS A 2 8.39 21.53 10.31
CA LYS A 2 8.27 22.17 8.98
C LYS A 2 8.60 21.26 7.78
N ARG A 3 9.67 20.46 7.86
CA ARG A 3 10.08 19.55 6.77
C ARG A 3 9.03 18.47 6.46
N ALA A 4 8.43 17.87 7.49
CA ALA A 4 7.38 16.87 7.32
C ALA A 4 6.11 17.48 6.71
N GLN A 5 5.74 18.72 7.08
CA GLN A 5 4.60 19.39 6.47
C GLN A 5 4.83 19.68 4.98
N ILE A 6 6.03 20.14 4.60
CA ILE A 6 6.38 20.37 3.19
C ILE A 6 6.29 19.07 2.38
N VAL A 7 6.85 17.98 2.90
CA VAL A 7 6.78 16.66 2.26
C VAL A 7 5.32 16.20 2.15
N GLY A 8 4.51 16.40 3.20
CA GLY A 8 3.09 16.06 3.18
C GLY A 8 2.31 16.80 2.10
N VAL A 9 2.58 18.10 1.91
CA VAL A 9 1.98 18.89 0.83
C VAL A 9 2.45 18.40 -0.54
N ALA A 10 3.74 18.09 -0.70
CA ALA A 10 4.27 17.54 -1.95
C ALA A 10 3.63 16.19 -2.31
N LEU A 11 3.47 15.29 -1.34
CA LEU A 11 2.78 14.02 -1.52
C LEU A 11 1.29 14.20 -1.84
N HIS A 12 0.65 15.21 -1.23
CA HIS A 12 -0.73 15.54 -1.55
C HIS A 12 -0.87 16.02 -3.00
N LEU A 13 0.03 16.89 -3.47
CA LEU A 13 0.07 17.35 -4.86
C LEU A 13 0.34 16.19 -5.82
N TYR A 14 1.27 15.30 -5.48
CA TYR A 14 1.52 14.07 -6.23
C TYR A 14 0.22 13.25 -6.37
N TYR A 15 -0.47 12.99 -5.26
CA TYR A 15 -1.73 12.25 -5.27
C TYR A 15 -2.81 12.96 -6.12
N SER A 16 -2.92 14.29 -6.05
CA SER A 16 -3.90 15.06 -6.83
C SER A 16 -3.74 14.91 -8.35
N LYS A 17 -2.54 14.52 -8.81
CA LYS A 17 -2.20 14.31 -10.23
C LYS A 17 -1.92 12.84 -10.56
N ILE A 18 -2.20 11.91 -9.64
CA ILE A 18 -1.83 10.49 -9.78
C ILE A 18 -2.25 9.81 -11.11
N PRO A 19 -3.38 10.15 -11.77
CA PRO A 19 -3.73 9.53 -13.05
C PRO A 19 -2.83 10.00 -14.21
N GLN A 20 -2.26 11.20 -14.11
CA GLN A 20 -1.39 11.81 -15.13
C GLN A 20 0.10 11.50 -14.90
N ILE A 21 0.43 10.96 -13.72
CA ILE A 21 1.82 10.63 -13.36
C ILE A 21 2.22 9.32 -14.06
N PRO A 22 3.40 9.29 -14.72
CA PRO A 22 3.91 8.10 -15.39
C PRO A 22 4.16 6.95 -14.41
N VAL A 23 4.16 5.73 -14.92
CA VAL A 23 4.34 4.51 -14.13
C VAL A 23 5.71 4.50 -13.44
N GLU A 24 6.75 4.97 -14.13
CA GLU A 24 8.13 5.02 -13.63
C GLU A 24 8.22 5.82 -12.34
N SER A 25 7.59 7.00 -12.28
CA SER A 25 7.55 7.80 -11.06
C SER A 25 6.80 7.12 -9.91
N LYS A 26 5.80 6.29 -10.22
CA LYS A 26 5.08 5.49 -9.21
C LYS A 26 5.93 4.33 -8.69
N LEU A 27 6.74 3.71 -9.56
CA LEU A 27 7.71 2.69 -9.18
C LEU A 27 8.79 3.28 -8.25
N ASP A 28 9.35 4.44 -8.62
CA ASP A 28 10.31 5.15 -7.78
C ASP A 28 9.70 5.48 -6.42
N PHE A 29 8.44 5.92 -6.40
CA PHE A 29 7.71 6.18 -5.16
C PHE A 29 7.59 4.93 -4.28
N CYS A 30 7.23 3.77 -4.84
CA CYS A 30 7.20 2.50 -4.12
C CYS A 30 8.57 2.14 -3.55
N GLU A 31 9.64 2.33 -4.31
CA GLU A 31 11.01 2.07 -3.85
C GLU A 31 11.42 3.00 -2.69
N PHE A 32 11.10 4.30 -2.80
CA PHE A 32 11.33 5.24 -1.69
C PHE A 32 10.60 4.82 -0.42
N CYS A 33 9.38 4.29 -0.53
CA CYS A 33 8.63 3.78 0.61
C CYS A 33 9.36 2.63 1.31
N LYS A 34 9.90 1.68 0.53
CA LYS A 34 10.68 0.54 1.06
C LYS A 34 11.94 0.99 1.80
N VAL A 35 12.70 1.91 1.19
CA VAL A 35 13.93 2.46 1.79
C VAL A 35 13.62 3.15 3.12
N TRP A 36 12.54 3.93 3.18
CA TRP A 36 12.12 4.62 4.39
C TRP A 36 11.61 3.69 5.50
N SER A 37 11.11 2.51 5.14
CA SER A 37 10.62 1.51 6.10
C SER A 37 11.72 0.60 6.66
N SER A 38 12.58 0.06 5.79
CA SER A 38 13.45 -1.06 6.16
C SER A 38 14.81 -0.62 6.68
N GLY A 39 15.30 0.57 6.32
CA GLY A 39 16.64 1.03 6.75
C GLY A 39 17.76 0.04 6.40
N GLU A 40 17.55 -0.83 5.42
CA GLU A 40 18.47 -1.91 5.08
C GLU A 40 19.64 -1.39 4.27
N ASN A 41 20.75 -1.12 4.97
CA ASN A 41 22.14 -1.37 4.56
C ASN A 41 23.13 -0.97 5.67
N GLY A 42 22.87 -1.32 6.93
CA GLY A 42 23.77 -1.01 8.07
C GLY A 42 23.93 0.48 8.40
N ASP A 43 23.50 1.38 7.51
CA ASP A 43 23.39 2.82 7.72
C ASP A 43 21.97 3.13 8.19
N VAL A 44 21.84 3.37 9.49
CA VAL A 44 20.64 3.91 10.17
C VAL A 44 20.14 5.25 9.58
N LYS A 45 20.79 5.77 8.53
CA LYS A 45 20.48 7.00 7.81
C LYS A 45 19.23 6.93 6.92
N GLY A 46 18.75 5.74 6.55
CA GLY A 46 17.57 5.60 5.67
C GLY A 46 16.22 5.66 6.38
N ARG A 47 16.16 5.23 7.65
CA ARG A 47 14.91 5.14 8.41
C ARG A 47 14.49 6.52 8.92
N ILE A 48 13.56 7.16 8.22
CA ILE A 48 13.03 8.46 8.64
C ILE A 48 11.94 8.28 9.71
N ASN A 49 11.80 9.24 10.63
CA ASN A 49 10.60 9.30 11.47
C ASN A 49 9.41 9.63 10.57
N LEU A 50 8.49 8.68 10.44
CA LEU A 50 7.32 8.78 9.59
C LEU A 50 6.08 9.07 10.46
N PRO A 51 5.80 10.34 10.78
CA PRO A 51 4.59 10.69 11.50
C PRO A 51 3.35 10.28 10.67
N TRP A 52 2.26 10.00 11.36
CA TRP A 52 1.02 9.51 10.75
C TRP A 52 0.52 10.41 9.62
N GLU A 53 0.70 11.72 9.74
CA GLU A 53 0.32 12.73 8.75
C GLU A 53 1.05 12.58 7.42
N LEU A 54 2.26 12.02 7.42
CA LEU A 54 3.00 11.66 6.20
C LEU A 54 2.62 10.29 5.68
N LEU A 55 2.35 9.34 6.58
CA LEU A 55 1.97 8.00 6.19
C LEU A 55 0.61 7.99 5.45
N GLN A 56 -0.34 8.83 5.88
CA GLN A 56 -1.66 8.93 5.25
C GLN A 56 -1.62 9.17 3.73
N PRO A 57 -0.97 10.23 3.20
CA PRO A 57 -0.88 10.42 1.76
C PRO A 57 -0.05 9.33 1.07
N MET A 58 0.97 8.75 1.72
CA MET A 58 1.72 7.63 1.15
C MET A 58 0.81 6.42 0.91
N LEU A 59 0.00 6.04 1.90
CA LEU A 59 -0.93 4.92 1.77
C LEU A 59 -2.02 5.17 0.73
N ARG A 60 -2.46 6.42 0.54
CA ARG A 60 -3.41 6.78 -0.54
C ARG A 60 -2.79 6.57 -1.93
N ILE A 61 -1.53 6.97 -2.10
CA ILE A 61 -0.80 6.76 -3.36
C ILE A 61 -0.61 5.26 -3.61
N LEU A 62 -0.14 4.50 -2.61
CA LEU A 62 0.05 3.05 -2.72
C LEU A 62 -1.27 2.33 -3.00
N GLY A 63 -2.36 2.70 -2.33
CA GLY A 63 -3.69 2.14 -2.60
C GLY A 63 -4.13 2.36 -4.05
N HIS A 64 -3.83 3.53 -4.62
CA HIS A 64 -4.08 3.77 -6.05
C HIS A 64 -3.17 2.92 -6.96
N CYS A 65 -1.90 2.70 -6.60
CA CYS A 65 -1.03 1.79 -7.36
C CYS A 65 -1.58 0.35 -7.36
N LEU A 66 -2.11 -0.10 -6.23
CA LEU A 66 -2.66 -1.45 -6.07
C LEU A 66 -3.99 -1.64 -6.82
N MET A 67 -4.89 -0.67 -6.78
CA MET A 67 -6.26 -0.83 -7.30
C MET A 67 -6.51 -0.14 -8.64
N GLY A 68 -5.77 0.92 -8.95
CA GLY A 68 -5.96 1.73 -10.17
C GLY A 68 -5.20 1.22 -11.38
N HIS A 69 -4.24 0.30 -11.20
CA HIS A 69 -3.31 -0.15 -12.25
C HIS A 69 -3.23 -1.68 -12.35
N LYS A 70 -4.35 -2.41 -12.31
CA LYS A 70 -4.38 -3.89 -12.40
C LYS A 70 -3.64 -4.49 -13.61
N LYS A 71 -3.39 -3.73 -14.69
CA LYS A 71 -2.67 -4.20 -15.88
C LYS A 71 -1.14 -4.10 -15.77
N ASP A 72 -0.62 -3.36 -14.79
CA ASP A 72 0.81 -3.16 -14.61
C ASP A 72 1.31 -3.99 -13.43
N GLU A 73 1.66 -5.24 -13.74
CA GLU A 73 2.13 -6.23 -12.76
C GLU A 73 3.37 -5.73 -12.00
N LYS A 74 4.30 -5.06 -12.68
CA LYS A 74 5.52 -4.54 -12.05
C LYS A 74 5.19 -3.47 -11.02
N LEU A 75 4.28 -2.55 -11.34
CA LEU A 75 3.83 -1.52 -10.41
C LEU A 75 3.05 -2.11 -9.23
N TYR A 76 2.19 -3.09 -9.51
CA TYR A 76 1.42 -3.82 -8.51
C TYR A 76 2.34 -4.50 -7.48
N GLU A 77 3.26 -5.34 -7.94
CA GLU A 77 4.22 -6.04 -7.07
C GLU A 77 5.10 -5.07 -6.28
N SER A 78 5.57 -3.99 -6.93
CA SER A 78 6.36 -2.97 -6.23
C SER A 78 5.57 -2.27 -5.13
N ALA A 79 4.29 -1.99 -5.38
CA ALA A 79 3.40 -1.38 -4.39
C ALA A 79 3.06 -2.34 -3.24
N ILE A 80 2.85 -3.63 -3.50
CA ILE A 80 2.67 -4.65 -2.45
C ILE A 80 3.89 -4.70 -1.55
N GLY A 81 5.09 -4.81 -2.16
CA GLY A 81 6.34 -4.83 -1.40
C GLY A 81 6.51 -3.58 -0.55
N ALA A 82 6.18 -2.40 -1.08
CA ALA A 82 6.23 -1.15 -0.33
C ALA A 82 5.26 -1.11 0.87
N VAL A 83 4.01 -1.56 0.69
CA VAL A 83 3.03 -1.64 1.79
C VAL A 83 3.47 -2.69 2.82
N GLY A 84 4.04 -3.81 2.39
CA GLY A 84 4.62 -4.85 3.24
C GLY A 84 5.71 -4.30 4.16
N CYS A 85 6.72 -3.63 3.60
CA CYS A 85 7.79 -3.04 4.41
C CYS A 85 7.25 -1.97 5.39
N LEU A 86 6.25 -1.18 4.98
CA LEU A 86 5.58 -0.21 5.88
C LEU A 86 4.79 -0.92 7.00
N TYR A 87 4.19 -2.09 6.74
CA TYR A 87 3.54 -2.91 7.75
C TYR A 87 4.53 -3.49 8.75
N ASP A 88 5.66 -4.05 8.28
CA ASP A 88 6.72 -4.55 9.15
C ASP A 88 7.30 -3.44 10.03
N ARG A 89 7.48 -2.26 9.45
CA ARG A 89 7.84 -1.07 10.23
C ARG A 89 6.78 -0.73 11.27
N ALA A 90 5.50 -0.72 10.90
CA ALA A 90 4.42 -0.38 11.81
C ALA A 90 4.32 -1.36 13.00
N LEU A 91 4.60 -2.65 12.75
CA LEU A 91 4.74 -3.66 13.79
C LEU A 91 5.91 -3.36 14.72
N HIS A 92 7.09 -3.09 14.16
CA HIS A 92 8.28 -2.74 14.93
C HIS A 92 8.07 -1.49 15.80
N ASP A 93 7.43 -0.46 15.24
CA ASP A 93 7.18 0.82 15.92
C ASP A 93 5.93 0.78 16.83
N LEU A 94 5.21 -0.35 16.89
CA LEU A 94 3.95 -0.55 17.63
C LEU A 94 2.89 0.52 17.31
N ASN A 95 2.87 1.01 16.06
CA ASN A 95 1.96 2.04 15.62
C ASN A 95 0.65 1.40 15.13
N THR A 96 -0.33 1.29 16.03
CA THR A 96 -1.61 0.63 15.77
C THR A 96 -2.39 1.21 14.58
N LYS A 97 -2.35 2.54 14.37
CA LYS A 97 -3.00 3.18 13.22
C LYS A 97 -2.33 2.77 11.90
N ALA A 98 -1.00 2.74 11.89
CA ALA A 98 -0.22 2.30 10.74
C ALA A 98 -0.45 0.81 10.46
N MET A 99 -0.36 -0.04 11.48
CA MET A 99 -0.60 -1.48 11.36
C MET A 99 -1.97 -1.77 10.75
N LEU A 100 -3.01 -1.11 11.24
CA LEU A 100 -4.37 -1.32 10.74
C LEU A 100 -4.49 -0.87 9.28
N ALA A 101 -3.97 0.31 8.93
CA ALA A 101 -4.09 0.84 7.57
C ALA A 101 -3.28 0.04 6.53
N THR A 102 -2.03 -0.34 6.84
CA THR A 102 -1.21 -1.16 5.93
C THR A 102 -1.70 -2.61 5.88
N GLY A 103 -2.10 -3.18 7.02
CA GLY A 103 -2.68 -4.53 7.10
C GLY A 103 -3.98 -4.65 6.30
N SER A 104 -4.89 -3.67 6.40
CA SER A 104 -6.12 -3.65 5.60
C SER A 104 -5.83 -3.58 4.10
N LEU A 105 -4.82 -2.82 3.67
CA LEU A 105 -4.42 -2.79 2.25
C LEU A 105 -3.90 -4.15 1.78
N LEU A 106 -3.02 -4.80 2.56
CA LEU A 106 -2.50 -6.13 2.22
C LEU A 106 -3.60 -7.19 2.18
N GLN A 107 -4.58 -7.12 3.08
CA GLN A 107 -5.71 -8.05 3.09
C GLN A 107 -6.60 -7.85 1.85
N LEU A 108 -6.82 -6.61 1.43
CA LEU A 108 -7.61 -6.30 0.24
C LEU A 108 -6.92 -6.76 -1.05
N VAL A 109 -5.60 -6.66 -1.11
CA VAL A 109 -4.77 -7.20 -2.20
C VAL A 109 -4.96 -8.72 -2.31
N LYS A 110 -4.89 -9.46 -1.20
CA LYS A 110 -5.10 -10.91 -1.17
C LYS A 110 -6.49 -11.30 -1.68
N LEU A 111 -7.52 -10.61 -1.20
CA LEU A 111 -8.90 -10.84 -1.65
C LEU A 111 -9.09 -10.55 -3.15
N GLY A 112 -8.38 -9.55 -3.68
CA GLY A 112 -8.41 -9.23 -5.11
C GLY A 112 -7.83 -10.33 -5.98
N SER A 113 -6.74 -10.98 -5.53
CA SER A 113 -6.13 -12.12 -6.23
C SER A 113 -6.98 -13.38 -6.20
N ASP A 114 -7.76 -13.59 -5.13
CA ASP A 114 -8.67 -14.74 -5.00
C ASP A 114 -9.96 -14.59 -5.83
N SER A 115 -10.28 -13.38 -6.30
CA SER A 115 -11.53 -13.07 -7.00
C SER A 115 -11.51 -13.30 -8.53
N ASP A 116 -10.33 -13.55 -9.11
CA ASP A 116 -10.18 -13.82 -10.55
C ASP A 116 -10.56 -15.27 -10.94
N ASP A 117 -11.03 -16.10 -9.98
CA ASP A 117 -11.46 -17.50 -10.18
C ASP A 117 -12.91 -17.79 -9.72
N VAL A 118 -13.75 -16.76 -9.52
CA VAL A 118 -15.16 -16.99 -9.15
C VAL A 118 -16.01 -17.20 -10.40
N ASP A 119 -16.22 -18.47 -10.76
CA ASP A 119 -17.27 -18.87 -11.69
C ASP A 119 -18.65 -18.60 -11.05
N TYR A 120 -19.31 -17.52 -11.50
CA TYR A 120 -20.65 -17.12 -11.04
C TYR A 120 -21.76 -18.11 -11.44
N THR A 121 -21.45 -19.26 -12.06
CA THR A 121 -22.46 -20.23 -12.51
C THR A 121 -22.84 -21.31 -11.50
N GLU A 122 -22.20 -21.40 -10.34
CA GLU A 122 -22.64 -22.36 -9.30
C GLU A 122 -23.65 -21.73 -8.31
N ILE A 123 -24.93 -21.95 -8.58
CA ILE A 123 -26.00 -21.80 -7.59
C ILE A 123 -25.80 -22.91 -6.55
N THR A 124 -25.42 -22.54 -5.32
CA THR A 124 -25.42 -23.47 -4.19
C THR A 124 -26.87 -23.79 -3.80
N GLU A 125 -27.42 -24.86 -4.37
CA GLU A 125 -28.67 -25.45 -3.89
C GLU A 125 -28.44 -26.01 -2.48
N SER A 126 -28.75 -25.20 -1.47
CA SER A 126 -28.86 -25.67 -0.08
C SER A 126 -30.19 -26.41 0.09
N ASN A 127 -30.26 -27.62 -0.46
CA ASN A 127 -31.33 -28.56 -0.13
C ASN A 127 -30.92 -29.44 1.06
N THR A 128 -31.30 -29.01 2.26
CA THR A 128 -31.63 -29.96 3.33
C THR A 128 -32.73 -29.35 4.20
N ILE A 129 -33.98 -29.63 3.85
CA ILE A 129 -35.08 -29.62 4.82
C ILE A 129 -35.10 -31.03 5.40
N THR A 130 -34.59 -31.19 6.61
CA THR A 130 -34.80 -32.41 7.39
C THR A 130 -36.11 -32.24 8.17
N LEU A 131 -37.10 -33.07 7.84
CA LEU A 131 -38.37 -33.22 8.56
C LEU A 131 -38.18 -33.90 9.92
#